data_AF-A0A0U1D939-F1
#
_entry.id   AF-A0A0U1D939-F1
#
_cell.length_a   1.000
_cell.length_b   1.000
_cell.length_c   1.000
_cell.angle_alpha   90.00
_cell.angle_beta   90.00
_cell.angle_gamma   90.00
#
_symmetry.space_group_name_H-M   'P 1'
#
loop_
_entity.id
_entity.type
_entity.pdbx_description
1 polymer ?
#
loop_
_entity_poly.entity_id
_entity_poly.type
_entity_poly.pdbx_seq_one_letter_code
_entity_poly.pdbx_strand_id
1 'polypeptide(L)'
;MEDVLVAAILSGALVLALWGGWRPRYRLAAYLVAGVVVAALIAVLVATGHANLLILSIVMLALFVLFIIVNDRRAQRSRGR
;
A
#
# COMPACT_ATOMS: atom_id res chain seq x y z
N MET A 1 20.98 9.78 -2.65
CA MET A 1 20.21 9.77 -3.93
C MET A 1 19.59 8.40 -4.17
N GLU A 2 20.34 7.32 -3.91
CA GLU A 2 19.84 5.94 -3.95
C GLU A 2 18.58 5.72 -3.09
N ASP A 3 18.57 6.22 -1.85
CA ASP A 3 17.42 6.06 -0.94
C ASP A 3 16.12 6.68 -1.47
N VAL A 4 16.23 7.83 -2.13
CA VAL A 4 15.10 8.54 -2.73
C VAL A 4 14.57 7.78 -3.95
N LEU A 5 15.47 7.19 -4.74
CA LEU A 5 15.12 6.34 -5.88
C LEU A 5 14.41 5.07 -5.40
N VAL A 6 14.93 4.41 -4.37
CA VAL A 6 14.31 3.22 -3.75
C VAL A 6 12.93 3.55 -3.22
N ALA A 7 12.77 4.66 -2.49
CA ALA A 7 11.46 5.10 -2.00
C ALA A 7 10.47 5.41 -3.12
N ALA A 8 10.93 6.01 -4.23
CA ALA A 8 10.10 6.29 -5.40
C ALA A 8 9.63 5.01 -6.11
N ILE A 9 10.53 4.03 -6.30
CA ILE A 9 10.21 2.73 -6.89
C ILE A 9 9.19 1.98 -6.04
N LEU A 10 9.41 1.93 -4.71
CA LEU A 10 8.50 1.27 -3.79
C LEU A 10 7.14 1.97 -3.74
N SER A 11 7.10 3.30 -3.81
CA SER A 11 5.85 4.05 -3.90
C SER A 11 5.08 3.76 -5.19
N GLY A 12 5.78 3.64 -6.31
CA GLY A 12 5.17 3.22 -7.59
C GLY A 12 4.63 1.79 -7.54
N ALA A 13 5.39 0.86 -6.94
CA ALA A 13 4.96 -0.53 -6.73
C ALA A 13 3.71 -0.61 -5.83
N LEU A 14 3.62 0.25 -4.82
CA LEU A 14 2.46 0.33 -3.92
C LEU A 14 1.19 0.72 -4.70
N VAL A 15 1.29 1.75 -5.54
CA VAL A 15 0.17 2.23 -6.37
C VAL A 15 -0.29 1.15 -7.35
N LEU A 16 0.65 0.45 -7.99
CA LEU A 16 0.36 -0.66 -8.90
C LEU A 16 -0.31 -1.84 -8.17
N ALA A 17 0.16 -2.19 -6.98
CA ALA A 17 -0.45 -3.22 -6.15
C ALA A 17 -1.88 -2.82 -5.72
N LEU A 18 -2.09 -1.55 -5.37
CA LEU A 18 -3.42 -1.05 -5.03
C LEU A 18 -4.39 -1.09 -6.21
N TRP A 19 -3.91 -0.70 -7.39
CA TRP A 19 -4.67 -0.80 -8.63
C TRP A 19 -5.06 -2.25 -8.95
N GLY A 20 -4.14 -3.20 -8.72
CA GLY A 20 -4.41 -4.63 -8.80
C GLY A 20 -5.53 -5.09 -7.85
N GLY A 21 -5.61 -4.50 -6.66
CA GLY A 21 -6.65 -4.76 -5.65
C GLY A 21 -8.06 -4.32 -6.06
N TRP A 22 -8.21 -3.46 -7.07
CA TRP A 22 -9.53 -3.16 -7.63
C TRP A 22 -10.06 -4.26 -8.54
N ARG A 23 -9.19 -5.12 -9.13
CA ARG A 23 -9.65 -6.25 -9.95
C ARG A 23 -10.07 -7.44 -9.07
N PRO A 24 -11.30 -7.96 -9.21
CA PRO A 24 -11.84 -9.01 -8.35
C PRO A 24 -11.12 -10.36 -8.46
N ARG A 25 -10.38 -10.61 -9.55
CA ARG A 25 -9.72 -11.91 -9.80
C ARG A 25 -8.42 -12.10 -9.02
N TYR A 26 -7.75 -11.02 -8.59
CA TYR A 26 -6.42 -11.07 -7.96
C TYR A 26 -6.30 -10.23 -6.67
N ARG A 27 -7.44 -9.87 -6.05
CA ARG A 27 -7.51 -9.00 -4.87
C ARG A 27 -6.57 -9.39 -3.74
N LEU A 28 -6.55 -10.68 -3.38
CA LEU A 28 -5.80 -11.18 -2.24
C LEU A 28 -4.29 -11.12 -2.46
N ALA A 29 -3.82 -11.51 -3.64
CA ALA A 29 -2.42 -11.39 -4.04
C ALA A 29 -1.98 -9.92 -4.11
N ALA A 30 -2.84 -9.05 -4.66
CA ALA A 30 -2.56 -7.61 -4.74
C ALA A 30 -2.42 -6.95 -3.36
N TYR A 31 -3.25 -7.34 -2.38
CA TYR A 31 -3.13 -6.85 -1.00
C TYR A 31 -1.89 -7.39 -0.27
N LEU A 32 -1.51 -8.66 -0.49
CA LEU A 32 -0.27 -9.21 0.06
C LEU A 32 0.95 -8.47 -0.50
N VAL A 33 1.01 -8.25 -1.82
CA VAL A 33 2.10 -7.50 -2.45
C VAL A 33 2.15 -6.07 -1.92
N ALA A 34 0.99 -5.39 -1.80
CA ALA A 34 0.95 -4.06 -1.22
C ALA A 34 1.50 -4.02 0.21
N GLY A 35 1.13 -4.99 1.05
CA GLY A 35 1.65 -5.09 2.43
C GLY A 35 3.17 -5.29 2.48
N VAL A 36 3.73 -6.12 1.60
CA VAL A 36 5.19 -6.33 1.51
C VAL A 36 5.91 -5.06 1.06
N VAL A 37 5.37 -4.38 0.04
CA VAL A 37 5.95 -3.13 -0.49
C VAL A 37 5.94 -2.03 0.57
N VAL A 38 4.88 -1.93 1.38
CA VAL A 38 4.82 -1.03 2.54
C VAL A 38 5.92 -1.34 3.54
N ALA A 39 6.06 -2.61 3.94
CA ALA A 39 7.03 -3.00 4.96
C ALA A 39 8.46 -2.65 4.51
N ALA A 40 8.76 -2.86 3.23
CA ALA A 40 10.02 -2.43 2.62
C ALA A 40 10.21 -0.92 2.66
N LEU A 41 9.17 -0.13 2.35
CA LEU A 41 9.19 1.34 2.43
C LEU A 41 9.50 1.81 3.85
N ILE A 42 8.81 1.26 4.85
CA ILE A 42 9.03 1.59 6.27
C ILE A 42 10.47 1.26 6.65
N ALA A 43 10.98 0.08 6.28
CA ALA A 43 12.37 -0.31 6.59
C ALA A 43 13.40 0.66 5.99
N VAL A 44 13.18 1.13 4.75
CA VAL A 44 14.05 2.14 4.10
C VAL A 44 13.97 3.48 4.83
N LEU A 45 12.78 3.93 5.22
CA LEU A 45 12.63 5.19 5.95
C LEU A 45 13.23 5.14 7.36
N VAL A 46 13.14 3.99 8.04
CA VAL A 46 13.81 3.75 9.32
C VAL A 46 15.33 3.82 9.14
N ALA A 47 15.88 3.11 8.15
CA ALA A 47 17.31 3.04 7.91
C ALA A 47 17.94 4.39 7.53
N THR A 48 17.18 5.27 6.89
CA THR A 48 17.62 6.60 6.44
C THR A 48 17.41 7.70 7.49
N GLY A 49 16.85 7.37 8.66
CA GLY A 49 16.64 8.32 9.76
C GLY A 49 15.60 9.41 9.48
N HIS A 50 14.76 9.22 8.46
CA HIS A 50 13.77 10.22 8.02
C HIS A 50 12.46 10.12 8.82
N ALA A 51 12.54 10.35 10.13
CA ALA A 51 11.43 10.15 11.08
C ALA A 51 10.13 10.89 10.70
N ASN A 52 10.22 12.12 10.17
CA ASN A 52 9.05 12.89 9.73
C ASN A 52 8.31 12.23 8.55
N LEU A 53 9.06 11.71 7.57
CA LEU A 53 8.48 11.00 6.42
C LEU A 53 7.92 9.63 6.85
N LEU A 54 8.50 9.04 7.89
CA LEU A 54 8.07 7.77 8.47
C LEU A 54 6.67 7.90 9.08
N ILE A 55 6.45 8.94 9.89
CA ILE A 55 5.13 9.26 10.45
C ILE A 55 4.11 9.47 9.32
N LEU A 56 4.47 10.24 8.29
CA LEU A 56 3.59 10.50 7.15
C LEU A 56 3.26 9.22 6.37
N SER A 57 4.22 8.31 6.22
CA SER A 57 4.02 7.00 5.59
C SER A 57 3.09 6.10 6.38
N ILE A 58 3.15 6.12 7.72
CA ILE A 58 2.24 5.37 8.60
C ILE A 58 0.82 5.93 8.51
N VAL A 59 0.66 7.26 8.46
CA VAL A 59 -0.65 7.90 8.28
C VAL A 59 -1.25 7.53 6.92
N MET A 60 -0.46 7.59 5.84
CA MET A 60 -0.88 7.13 4.52
C MET A 60 -1.28 5.65 4.54
N LEU A 61 -0.57 4.83 5.30
CA LEU A 61 -0.89 3.41 5.46
C LEU A 61 -2.25 3.19 6.13
N ALA A 62 -2.54 3.93 7.19
CA ALA A 62 -3.82 3.82 7.88
C ALA A 62 -4.99 4.14 6.93
N LEU A 63 -4.85 5.21 6.14
CA LEU A 63 -5.84 5.58 5.11
C LEU A 63 -5.96 4.52 4.01
N PHE A 64 -4.84 3.90 3.63
CA PHE A 64 -4.82 2.82 2.65
C PHE A 64 -5.58 1.58 3.11
N VAL A 65 -5.35 1.14 4.35
CA VAL A 65 -6.08 0.03 4.97
C VAL A 65 -7.58 0.34 5.02
N LEU A 66 -7.95 1.57 5.38
CA LEU A 66 -9.34 2.00 5.37
C LEU A 66 -9.96 1.90 3.98
N PHE A 67 -9.23 2.32 2.94
CA PHE A 67 -9.68 2.26 1.54
C PHE A 67 -9.90 0.82 1.06
N ILE A 68 -9.01 -0.10 1.45
CA ILE A 68 -9.16 -1.55 1.21
C ILE A 68 -10.45 -2.06 1.84
N ILE A 69 -10.71 -1.74 3.11
CA ILE A 69 -11.91 -2.18 3.83
C ILE A 69 -13.18 -1.66 3.15
N VAL A 70 -13.19 -0.39 2.73
CA VAL A 70 -14.33 0.21 2.02
C VAL A 70 -14.56 -0.48 0.67
N ASN A 71 -13.49 -0.74 -0.09
CA ASN A 71 -13.56 -1.42 -1.38
C ASN A 71 -14.00 -2.89 -1.24
N ASP A 72 -13.57 -3.57 -0.18
CA ASP A 72 -14.00 -4.94 0.11
C ASP A 72 -15.49 -4.98 0.45
N ARG A 73 -15.94 -4.11 1.36
CA ARG A 73 -17.37 -3.95 1.70
C ARG A 73 -18.22 -3.60 0.47
N ARG A 74 -17.73 -2.74 -0.44
CA ARG A 74 -18.42 -2.43 -1.70
C ARG A 74 -18.57 -3.65 -2.60
N ALA A 75 -17.52 -4.46 -2.75
CA ALA A 75 -17.60 -5.67 -3.59
C ALA A 75 -18.50 -6.75 -2.98
N GLN A 76 -18.52 -6.89 -1.66
CA GLN A 76 -19.43 -7.80 -0.97
C GLN A 76 -20.90 -7.42 -1.21
N ARG A 77 -21.24 -6.12 -1.18
CA ARG A 77 -22.60 -5.64 -1.52
C ARG A 77 -23.02 -5.95 -2.96
N SER A 78 -22.08 -5.99 -3.89
CA SER A 78 -22.36 -6.29 -5.31
C SER A 78 -22.63 -7.78 -5.58
N ARG A 79 -22.25 -8.69 -4.67
CA ARG A 79 -22.48 -10.14 -4.81
C ARG A 79 -23.76 -10.63 -4.14
N GLY A 80 -24.40 -9.78 -3.33
CA GLY A 80 -25.63 -10.08 -2.60
C GLY A 80 -26.93 -9.63 -3.29
N ARG A 81 -26.86 -9.29 -4.59
CA ARG A 81 -28.02 -9.11 -5.49
C ARG A 81 -27.97 -10.20 -6.54
#